data_AF-A0A3M6UBZ7-F1
#
_entry.id   AF-A0A3M6UBZ7-F1
#
_cell.length_a   1.000
_cell.length_b   1.000
_cell.length_c   1.000
_cell.angle_alpha   90.00
_cell.angle_beta   90.00
_cell.angle_gamma   90.00
#
_symmetry.space_group_name_H-M   'P 1'
#
loop_
_entity.id
_entity.type
_entity.pdbx_description
1 polymer ?
#
loop_
_entity_poly.entity_id
_entity_poly.type
_entity_poly.pdbx_seq_one_letter_code
_entity_poly.pdbx_strand_id
1 'polypeptide(L)'
;MYFVLFSRAQRGGATLAFYPATFSNRILVPRAGSRHVYRSLSDTDWLNCIIKCHNDPICVSYNFDRSSDDLGVCEMLSCGIESLCDQKSSLMYLKGAIFQQLTSKKDANICDPSSSTDSEDGNRSRFLYVKGRIEITPKIDKWIDP
;
A
#
# COMPACT_ATOMS: atom_id res chain seq x y z
N MET A 1 -55.46 -35.17 -0.95
CA MET A 1 -54.04 -35.16 -1.37
C MET A 1 -53.63 -33.69 -1.43
N TYR A 2 -52.87 -33.20 -0.44
CA TYR A 2 -52.46 -31.78 -0.37
C TYR A 2 -50.99 -31.67 -0.81
N PHE A 3 -50.73 -30.96 -1.91
CA PHE A 3 -49.38 -30.66 -2.37
C PHE A 3 -48.88 -29.40 -1.67
N VAL A 4 -47.94 -29.55 -0.74
CA VAL A 4 -47.23 -28.42 -0.12
C VAL A 4 -46.10 -28.01 -1.06
N LEU A 5 -46.25 -26.88 -1.75
CA LEU A 5 -45.20 -26.29 -2.57
C LEU A 5 -44.22 -25.53 -1.68
N PHE A 6 -43.08 -26.15 -1.34
CA PHE A 6 -41.96 -25.46 -0.71
C PHE A 6 -41.24 -24.58 -1.75
N SER A 7 -41.69 -23.33 -1.85
CA SER A 7 -40.99 -22.31 -2.63
C SER A 7 -39.75 -21.85 -1.85
N ARG A 8 -38.62 -22.53 -2.04
CA ARG A 8 -37.32 -22.00 -1.58
C ARG A 8 -36.99 -20.78 -2.42
N ALA A 9 -37.29 -19.59 -1.90
CA ALA A 9 -36.74 -18.34 -2.41
C ALA A 9 -35.23 -18.36 -2.16
N GLN A 10 -34.45 -18.80 -3.16
CA GLN A 10 -33.02 -18.58 -3.18
C GLN A 10 -32.78 -17.09 -3.36
N ARG A 11 -32.57 -16.37 -2.25
CA ARG A 11 -31.96 -15.04 -2.27
C ARG A 11 -30.54 -15.21 -2.79
N GLY A 12 -30.37 -15.10 -4.10
CA GLY A 12 -29.06 -14.89 -4.72
C GLY A 12 -28.56 -13.52 -4.29
N GLY A 13 -27.83 -13.45 -3.18
CA GLY A 13 -27.07 -12.27 -2.81
C GLY A 13 -25.92 -12.13 -3.81
N ALA A 14 -25.94 -11.09 -4.63
CA ALA A 14 -24.82 -10.77 -5.50
C ALA A 14 -23.62 -10.37 -4.62
N THR A 15 -22.61 -11.24 -4.55
CA THR A 15 -21.32 -10.89 -3.98
C THR A 15 -20.61 -9.95 -4.97
N LEU A 16 -20.33 -8.72 -4.57
CA LEU A 16 -19.48 -7.82 -5.34
C LEU A 16 -18.06 -8.39 -5.33
N ALA A 17 -17.60 -8.86 -6.49
CA ALA A 17 -16.23 -9.34 -6.65
C ALA A 17 -15.26 -8.15 -6.57
N PHE A 18 -14.20 -8.30 -5.78
CA PHE A 18 -13.10 -7.33 -5.76
C PHE A 18 -12.24 -7.50 -7.03
N TYR A 19 -11.86 -6.38 -7.63
CA TYR A 19 -10.95 -6.35 -8.77
C TYR A 19 -9.68 -5.57 -8.39
N PRO A 20 -8.48 -6.11 -8.66
CA PRO A 20 -7.24 -5.38 -8.46
C PRO A 20 -7.23 -4.05 -9.23
N ALA A 21 -6.65 -3.03 -8.61
CA ALA A 21 -6.58 -1.69 -9.19
C ALA A 21 -5.12 -1.23 -9.26
N THR A 22 -4.70 -0.78 -10.44
CA THR A 22 -3.33 -0.31 -10.71
C THR A 22 -3.35 1.14 -11.14
N PHE A 23 -2.47 1.94 -10.55
CA PHE A 23 -2.35 3.35 -10.81
C PHE A 23 -0.89 3.73 -11.02
N SER A 24 -0.55 4.07 -12.27
CA SER A 24 0.78 4.54 -12.64
C SER A 24 1.02 5.99 -12.23
N ASN A 25 2.29 6.31 -11.99
CA ASN A 25 2.77 7.58 -11.46
C ASN A 25 2.08 8.02 -10.17
N ARG A 26 1.72 7.05 -9.34
CA ARG A 26 0.99 7.26 -8.09
C ARG A 26 1.57 6.39 -7.00
N ILE A 27 1.54 6.89 -5.78
CA ILE A 27 1.84 6.14 -4.57
C ILE A 27 0.78 6.42 -3.51
N LEU A 28 0.52 5.43 -2.67
CA LEU A 28 -0.20 5.63 -1.42
C LEU A 28 0.82 6.08 -0.37
N VAL A 29 0.78 7.36 -0.01
CA VAL A 29 1.62 7.90 1.06
C VAL A 29 0.99 7.60 2.42
N PRO A 30 1.78 7.23 3.45
CA PRO A 30 1.26 7.16 4.81
C PRO A 30 0.65 8.48 5.25
N ARG A 31 -0.57 8.47 5.80
CA ARG A 31 -1.11 9.66 6.49
C ARG A 31 -0.30 9.91 7.75
N ALA A 32 -0.13 11.17 8.14
CA ALA A 32 0.60 11.52 9.35
C ALA A 32 0.09 10.70 10.57
N GLY A 33 1.00 9.97 11.23
CA GLY A 33 0.68 9.10 12.37
C GLY A 33 0.34 7.65 12.05
N SER A 34 0.27 7.25 10.77
CA SER A 34 -0.07 5.88 10.37
C SER A 34 1.14 5.11 9.82
N ARG A 35 1.30 3.85 10.22
CA ARG A 35 2.29 2.91 9.65
C ARG A 35 1.60 1.96 8.69
N HIS A 36 1.45 2.37 7.43
CA HIS A 36 0.87 1.51 6.39
C HIS A 36 1.93 0.64 5.70
N VAL A 37 3.15 1.16 5.54
CA VAL A 37 4.28 0.39 5.00
C VAL A 37 4.85 -0.47 6.12
N TYR A 38 4.65 -1.78 6.04
CA TYR A 38 5.15 -2.72 7.05
C TYR A 38 6.40 -3.47 6.59
N ARG A 39 6.70 -3.43 5.28
CA ARG A 39 7.89 -4.04 4.69
C ARG A 39 8.32 -3.26 3.45
N SER A 40 9.64 -3.11 3.28
CA SER A 40 10.24 -2.54 2.06
C SER A 40 11.30 -3.49 1.53
N LEU A 41 11.32 -3.69 0.21
CA LEU A 41 12.29 -4.51 -0.51
C LEU A 41 13.02 -3.60 -1.50
N SER A 42 14.34 -3.56 -1.44
CA SER A 42 15.18 -2.89 -2.44
C SER A 42 15.57 -3.86 -3.56
N ASP A 43 16.10 -3.33 -4.66
CA ASP A 43 16.67 -4.09 -5.78
C ASP A 43 15.73 -5.20 -6.30
N THR A 44 14.43 -4.91 -6.31
CA THR A 44 13.37 -5.86 -6.64
C THR A 44 12.70 -5.42 -7.94
N ASP A 45 12.39 -6.34 -8.83
CA ASP A 45 11.59 -6.05 -10.01
C ASP A 45 10.09 -5.98 -9.68
N TRP A 46 9.31 -5.37 -10.58
CA TRP A 46 7.89 -5.15 -10.35
C TRP A 46 7.07 -6.45 -10.20
N LEU A 47 7.43 -7.51 -10.94
CA LEU A 47 6.71 -8.78 -10.89
C LEU A 47 6.98 -9.50 -9.56
N ASN A 48 8.22 -9.49 -9.08
CA ASN A 48 8.54 -10.04 -7.77
C ASN A 48 7.85 -9.25 -6.65
N CYS A 49 7.69 -7.92 -6.78
CA CYS A 49 6.87 -7.13 -5.85
C CYS A 49 5.40 -7.62 -5.81
N ILE A 50 4.79 -7.88 -6.97
CA ILE A 50 3.43 -8.46 -7.07
C ILE A 50 3.37 -9.81 -6.37
N ILE A 51 4.29 -10.73 -6.68
CA ILE A 51 4.31 -12.09 -6.13
C ILE A 51 4.49 -12.06 -4.62
N LYS A 52 5.39 -11.23 -4.10
CA LYS A 52 5.64 -11.11 -2.65
C LYS A 52 4.42 -10.55 -1.92
N CYS A 53 3.76 -9.54 -2.47
CA CYS A 53 2.52 -9.00 -1.89
C CYS A 53 1.38 -10.00 -1.96
N HIS A 54 1.14 -10.63 -3.12
CA HIS A 54 0.07 -11.61 -3.28
C HIS A 54 0.17 -12.80 -2.31
N ASN A 55 1.39 -13.27 -2.05
CA ASN A 55 1.64 -14.39 -1.16
C ASN A 55 1.71 -14.01 0.33
N ASP A 56 1.70 -12.72 0.66
CA ASP A 56 1.71 -12.23 2.04
C ASP A 56 0.28 -11.89 2.49
N PRO A 57 -0.29 -12.61 3.48
CA PRO A 57 -1.68 -12.42 3.90
C PRO A 57 -1.97 -11.04 4.52
N ILE A 58 -0.92 -10.30 4.91
CA ILE A 58 -1.02 -8.94 5.45
C ILE A 58 -1.06 -7.91 4.31
N CYS A 59 -0.51 -8.23 3.14
CA CYS A 59 -0.38 -7.27 2.06
C CYS A 59 -1.74 -7.01 1.38
N VAL A 60 -2.16 -5.75 1.40
CA VAL A 60 -3.35 -5.28 0.70
C VAL A 60 -2.96 -4.62 -0.63
N SER A 61 -1.89 -3.83 -0.60
CA SER A 61 -1.38 -3.11 -1.76
C SER A 61 0.13 -2.91 -1.67
N TYR A 62 0.72 -2.36 -2.72
CA TYR A 62 2.13 -1.96 -2.72
C TYR A 62 2.37 -0.66 -3.49
N ASN A 63 3.43 0.05 -3.12
CA ASN A 63 4.07 1.07 -3.96
C ASN A 63 5.33 0.45 -4.59
N PHE A 64 5.53 0.63 -5.88
CA PHE A 64 6.74 0.23 -6.58
C PHE A 64 7.36 1.44 -7.26
N ASP A 65 8.53 1.88 -6.81
CA ASP A 65 9.28 2.99 -7.40
C ASP A 65 10.42 2.49 -8.30
N ARG A 66 10.36 2.83 -9.59
CA ARG A 66 11.36 2.50 -10.63
C ARG A 66 12.48 3.53 -10.73
N SER A 67 12.88 4.16 -9.64
CA SER A 67 13.75 5.34 -9.68
C SER A 67 15.14 5.11 -10.28
N SER A 68 15.58 3.86 -10.53
CA SER A 68 16.93 3.61 -11.03
C SER A 68 17.16 2.49 -12.06
N ASP A 69 16.16 1.78 -12.62
CA ASP A 69 16.22 0.85 -13.80
C ASP A 69 15.09 -0.21 -13.70
N ASP A 70 15.28 -1.43 -14.23
CA ASP A 70 14.37 -2.59 -14.11
C ASP A 70 14.11 -3.00 -12.65
N LEU A 71 15.07 -2.70 -11.77
CA LEU A 71 14.99 -2.92 -10.33
C LEU A 71 14.63 -1.61 -9.62
N GLY A 72 13.84 -1.75 -8.55
CA GLY A 72 13.34 -0.61 -7.79
C GLY A 72 13.05 -0.95 -6.35
N VAL A 73 12.36 -0.02 -5.68
CA VAL A 73 11.92 -0.18 -4.29
C VAL A 73 10.46 -0.60 -4.28
N CYS A 74 10.18 -1.72 -3.61
CA CYS A 74 8.84 -2.25 -3.37
C CYS A 74 8.46 -2.03 -1.90
N GLU A 75 7.58 -1.07 -1.64
CA GLU A 75 6.96 -0.88 -0.34
C GLU A 75 5.66 -1.69 -0.29
N MET A 76 5.56 -2.63 0.64
CA MET A 76 4.36 -3.44 0.86
C MET A 76 3.51 -2.78 1.94
N LEU A 77 2.21 -2.61 1.64
CA LEU A 77 1.28 -1.92 2.50
C LEU A 77 0.19 -2.86 3.00
N SER A 78 -0.11 -2.77 4.29
CA SER A 78 -1.25 -3.45 4.92
C SER A 78 -2.58 -2.73 4.66
N CYS A 79 -2.54 -1.70 3.82
CA CYS A 79 -3.64 -0.78 3.56
C CYS A 79 -3.87 -0.58 2.07
N GLY A 80 -5.02 0.00 1.73
CA GLY A 80 -5.41 0.33 0.37
C GLY A 80 -6.36 1.52 0.33
N ILE A 81 -6.88 1.83 -0.85
CA ILE A 81 -7.94 2.83 -1.01
C ILE A 81 -9.31 2.17 -0.86
N GLU A 82 -10.27 2.91 -0.29
CA GLU A 82 -11.62 2.40 0.00
C GLU A 82 -12.49 2.33 -1.25
N SER A 83 -12.40 3.35 -2.10
CA SER A 83 -13.03 3.36 -3.41
C SER A 83 -12.07 3.88 -4.48
N LEU A 84 -12.33 3.47 -5.72
CA LEU A 84 -11.66 4.05 -6.89
C LEU A 84 -11.97 5.55 -7.04
N CYS A 85 -13.06 6.03 -6.44
CA CYS A 85 -13.43 7.45 -6.45
C CYS A 85 -12.52 8.29 -5.53
N ASP A 86 -12.00 7.69 -4.45
CA ASP A 86 -11.12 8.36 -3.48
C ASP A 86 -9.65 8.41 -3.92
N GLN A 87 -9.37 7.95 -5.14
CA GLN A 87 -8.01 7.91 -5.68
C GLN A 87 -7.32 9.28 -5.60
N LYS A 88 -8.02 10.37 -5.94
CA LYS A 88 -7.44 11.72 -5.98
C LYS A 88 -7.04 12.25 -4.61
N SER A 89 -7.75 11.87 -3.56
CA SER A 89 -7.48 12.30 -2.18
C SER A 89 -6.47 11.41 -1.47
N SER A 90 -6.33 10.15 -1.91
CA SER A 90 -5.53 9.14 -1.22
C SER A 90 -4.18 8.86 -1.88
N LEU A 91 -4.04 9.10 -3.19
CA LEU A 91 -2.81 8.85 -3.93
C LEU A 91 -2.07 10.14 -4.30
N MET A 92 -0.77 10.18 -4.02
CA MET A 92 0.11 11.27 -4.42
C MET A 92 0.76 10.96 -5.78
N TYR A 93 0.99 11.99 -6.60
CA TYR A 93 1.78 11.83 -7.82
C TYR A 93 3.25 11.59 -7.48
N LEU A 94 3.82 10.52 -8.01
CA LEU A 94 5.26 10.29 -8.05
C LEU A 94 5.61 9.68 -9.40
N LYS A 95 6.38 10.41 -10.21
CA LYS A 95 6.75 9.97 -11.56
C LYS A 95 7.53 8.65 -11.50
N GLY A 96 7.17 7.68 -12.34
CA GLY A 96 7.83 6.38 -12.42
C GLY A 96 7.34 5.35 -11.40
N ALA A 97 6.62 5.79 -10.35
CA ALA A 97 6.09 4.89 -9.34
C ALA A 97 4.75 4.27 -9.75
N ILE A 98 4.42 3.12 -9.16
CA ILE A 98 3.18 2.40 -9.37
C ILE A 98 2.58 2.07 -8.01
N PHE A 99 1.31 2.43 -7.82
CA PHE A 99 0.49 1.91 -6.74
C PHE A 99 -0.41 0.81 -7.29
N GLN A 100 -0.44 -0.35 -6.65
CA GLN A 100 -1.38 -1.41 -7.01
C GLN A 100 -1.96 -2.09 -5.78
N GLN A 101 -3.28 -2.19 -5.76
CA GLN A 101 -4.04 -2.89 -4.73
C GLN A 101 -4.46 -4.26 -5.25
N LEU A 102 -4.04 -5.31 -4.54
CA LEU A 102 -4.26 -6.71 -4.94
C LEU A 102 -5.45 -7.34 -4.23
N THR A 103 -5.83 -6.82 -3.07
CA THR A 103 -6.96 -7.33 -2.29
C THR A 103 -7.85 -6.19 -1.76
N SER A 104 -9.10 -6.51 -1.41
CA SER A 104 -9.97 -5.58 -0.67
C SER A 104 -9.41 -5.36 0.74
N LYS A 105 -9.57 -4.15 1.29
CA LYS A 105 -9.18 -3.79 2.66
C LYS A 105 -9.67 -4.86 3.64
N LYS A 106 -8.75 -5.58 4.29
CA LYS A 106 -9.07 -6.40 5.46
C LYS A 106 -9.04 -5.47 6.67
N ASP A 107 -10.23 -5.19 7.19
CA ASP A 107 -10.48 -4.41 8.41
C ASP A 107 -10.04 -2.94 8.38
N ALA A 108 -11.02 -2.04 8.58
CA ALA A 108 -10.83 -0.60 8.49
C ALA A 108 -9.77 -0.05 9.47
N ASN A 109 -9.58 -0.74 10.59
CA ASN A 109 -8.81 -0.28 11.74
C ASN A 109 -7.29 -0.30 11.55
N ILE A 110 -6.71 -0.95 10.54
CA ILE A 110 -5.24 -0.92 10.34
C ILE A 110 -4.81 0.36 9.60
N CYS A 111 -5.75 1.01 8.92
CA CYS A 111 -5.48 2.10 8.00
C CYS A 111 -5.97 3.46 8.50
N ASP A 112 -6.58 3.49 9.68
CA ASP A 112 -7.00 4.73 10.32
C ASP A 112 -5.89 5.27 11.24
N PRO A 113 -5.46 6.52 11.08
CA PRO A 113 -4.55 7.16 12.03
C PRO A 113 -5.15 7.32 13.45
N SER A 114 -6.46 7.09 13.61
CA SER A 114 -7.18 7.13 14.90
C SER A 114 -7.28 5.78 15.61
N SER A 115 -6.84 4.68 15.01
CA SER A 115 -6.96 3.34 15.60
C SER A 115 -5.80 2.94 16.50
N SER A 116 -4.77 3.79 16.65
CA SER A 116 -3.83 3.70 17.76
C SER A 116 -4.51 4.19 19.04
N THR A 117 -5.54 3.49 19.51
CA THR A 117 -5.78 3.48 20.96
C THR A 117 -4.70 2.59 21.53
N ASP A 118 -3.60 3.21 21.94
CA ASP A 118 -2.62 2.61 22.81
C ASP A 118 -3.38 2.17 24.08
N SER A 119 -3.80 0.91 24.15
CA SER A 119 -3.93 0.26 25.44
C SER A 119 -2.51 0.18 25.98
N GLU A 120 -2.23 1.00 27.00
CA GLU A 120 -1.02 0.93 27.81
C GLU A 120 -0.81 -0.52 28.28
N ASP A 121 0.07 -1.25 27.61
CA ASP A 121 0.91 -2.20 28.30
C ASP A 121 2.29 -2.23 27.64
N GLY A 122 3.30 -1.94 28.45
CA GLY A 122 4.60 -1.49 27.99
C GLY A 122 5.42 -2.58 27.31
N ASN A 123 5.72 -2.42 26.02
CA ASN A 123 7.05 -2.79 25.51
C ASN A 123 7.40 -2.15 24.14
N ARG A 124 8.14 -1.04 24.24
CA ARG A 124 9.26 -0.61 23.39
C ARG A 124 9.48 -1.31 22.03
N SER A 125 9.21 -0.58 20.94
CA SER A 125 10.09 -0.48 19.75
C SER A 125 9.77 0.76 18.91
N ARG A 126 10.48 1.84 19.22
CA ARG A 126 10.40 3.15 18.57
C ARG A 126 11.24 3.13 17.29
N PHE A 127 10.71 2.60 16.19
CA PHE A 127 11.28 2.83 14.87
C PHE A 127 10.83 4.21 14.37
N LEU A 128 11.62 5.21 14.72
CA LEU A 128 11.57 6.52 14.09
C LEU A 128 11.99 6.32 12.64
N TYR A 129 11.14 6.72 11.70
CA TYR A 129 11.62 7.07 10.36
C TYR A 129 12.67 8.16 10.57
N VAL A 130 13.94 7.79 10.41
CA VAL A 130 15.01 8.76 10.29
C VAL A 130 14.64 9.61 9.09
N LYS A 131 14.37 10.88 9.34
CA LYS A 131 14.13 11.91 8.35
C LYS A 131 15.42 12.09 7.54
N GLY A 132 15.67 11.16 6.63
CA GLY A 132 16.77 11.15 5.68
C GLY A 132 16.52 12.24 4.65
N ARG A 133 17.22 13.34 4.83
CA ARG A 133 17.22 14.51 3.97
C ARG A 133 17.76 14.09 2.59
N ILE A 134 16.91 14.07 1.56
CA ILE A 134 17.40 14.09 0.17
C ILE A 134 17.83 15.55 -0.08
N GLU A 135 19.08 15.88 0.25
CA GLU A 135 19.74 17.06 -0.31
C GLU A 135 20.26 16.69 -1.70
N ILE A 136 19.58 17.18 -2.74
CA ILE A 136 20.16 17.26 -4.07
C ILE A 136 21.00 18.53 -4.08
N THR A 137 22.29 18.43 -3.76
CA THR A 137 23.25 19.50 -4.08
C THR A 137 24.02 19.10 -5.34
N PRO A 138 24.11 19.98 -6.36
CA PRO A 138 24.93 19.71 -7.54
C PRO A 138 26.39 19.77 -7.11
N LYS A 139 27.12 18.68 -7.35
CA LYS A 139 28.56 18.59 -7.15
C LYS A 139 29.24 19.50 -8.17
N ILE A 140 29.57 20.72 -7.76
CA ILE A 140 30.44 21.61 -8.53
C ILE A 140 31.87 21.21 -8.20
N ASP A 141 32.55 20.63 -9.19
CA ASP A 141 33.96 20.29 -9.14
C ASP A 141 34.79 21.56 -8.85
N LYS A 142 35.56 21.53 -7.75
CA LYS A 142 36.70 22.43 -7.57
C LYS A 142 37.97 21.60 -7.63
N TRP A 143 38.58 21.64 -8.81
CA TRP A 143 40.01 21.46 -9.00
C TRP A 143 40.71 22.55 -8.19
N ILE A 144 41.53 22.15 -7.22
CA ILE A 144 42.52 23.01 -6.57
C ILE A 144 43.86 22.49 -7.06
N ASP A 145 44.54 23.34 -7.82
CA ASP A 145 46.00 23.50 -7.90
C ASP A 145 46.23 24.98 -8.29
N PRO A 146 47.34 25.62 -7.91
CA PRO A 146 48.63 25.05 -7.48
C PRO A 146 49.03 25.33 -6.03
#